data_AF-A0A8K0CA40-F1
#
_entry.id   AF-A0A8K0CA40-F1
#
_cell.length_a   1.000
_cell.length_b   1.000
_cell.length_c   1.000
_cell.angle_alpha   90.00
_cell.angle_beta   90.00
_cell.angle_gamma   90.00
#
_symmetry.space_group_name_H-M   'P 1'
#
loop_
_entity.id
_entity.type
_entity.pdbx_description
1 polymer ?
#
loop_
_entity_poly.entity_id
_entity_poly.type
_entity_poly.pdbx_seq_one_letter_code
_entity_poly.pdbx_strand_id
1 'polypeptide(L)'
;MFELVTDHSPLTTIFGEKKNVPVTAAVRLQRWAILLSAYDYQIVYKKGADIPNADALSRLPLSDDTELELASNCFSIQAPITAFLHNSEEIEIPITVEDVEQETEKDMVLKQVFAYVRDAWPSVISDEKLKKYYIRKNELTCEGKWLFGDKEL
;
A
#
# COMPACT_ATOMS: atom_id res chain seq x y z
N MET A 1 -20.42 6.74 20.93
CA MET A 1 -19.41 5.90 21.58
C MET A 1 -19.70 4.42 21.41
N PHE A 2 -18.78 3.67 20.81
CA PHE A 2 -18.81 2.20 20.73
C PHE A 2 -17.43 1.60 21.05
N GLU A 3 -17.36 0.29 21.33
CA GLU A 3 -16.09 -0.43 21.52
C GLU A 3 -15.56 -0.97 20.19
N LEU A 4 -14.35 -0.54 19.81
CA LEU A 4 -13.60 -1.13 18.70
C LEU A 4 -12.70 -2.24 19.27
N VAL A 5 -13.11 -3.48 19.09
CA VAL A 5 -12.37 -4.64 19.63
C VAL A 5 -11.39 -5.18 18.61
N THR A 6 -10.14 -5.41 19.02
CA THR A 6 -9.09 -6.01 18.19
C THR A 6 -8.27 -7.03 18.97
N ASP A 7 -7.77 -8.06 18.30
CA ASP A 7 -6.75 -8.98 18.83
C ASP A 7 -5.33 -8.51 18.56
N HIS A 8 -5.15 -7.30 18.03
CA HIS A 8 -3.85 -6.74 17.72
C HIS A 8 -3.45 -5.65 18.73
N SER A 9 -2.74 -6.06 19.80
CA SER A 9 -2.36 -5.16 20.90
C SER A 9 -1.64 -3.87 20.47
N PRO A 10 -0.70 -3.86 19.49
CA PRO A 10 -0.12 -2.59 19.01
C PRO A 10 -1.12 -1.57 18.46
N LEU A 11 -2.25 -2.01 17.88
CA LEU A 11 -3.24 -1.08 17.31
C LEU A 11 -3.95 -0.28 18.41
N THR A 12 -4.12 -0.84 19.61
CA THR A 12 -4.68 -0.09 20.74
C THR A 12 -3.77 1.06 21.17
N THR A 13 -2.46 0.93 20.93
CA THR A 13 -1.48 1.98 21.21
C THR A 13 -1.45 3.04 20.10
N ILE A 14 -1.62 2.62 18.84
CA ILE A 14 -1.59 3.52 17.68
C ILE A 14 -2.87 4.36 17.57
N PHE A 15 -4.04 3.75 17.79
CA PHE A 15 -5.36 4.38 17.62
C PHE A 15 -6.07 4.71 18.94
N GLY A 16 -5.37 4.58 20.07
CA GLY A 16 -5.91 4.92 21.39
C GLY A 16 -5.86 6.42 21.68
N GLU A 17 -6.65 6.85 22.67
CA GLU A 17 -6.86 8.27 23.05
C GLU A 17 -5.59 9.08 23.33
N LYS A 18 -4.47 8.41 23.63
CA LYS A 18 -3.26 9.04 24.19
C LYS A 18 -2.15 9.33 23.20
N LYS A 19 -2.28 9.00 21.90
CA LYS A 19 -1.20 9.23 20.93
C LYS A 19 -1.73 9.51 19.53
N ASN A 20 -1.20 10.57 18.90
CA ASN A 20 -1.35 10.78 17.46
C ASN A 20 -0.54 9.71 16.72
N VAL A 21 -1.08 9.19 15.61
CA VAL A 21 -0.36 8.25 14.74
C VAL A 21 0.92 8.94 14.22
N PRO A 22 2.12 8.34 14.40
CA PRO A 22 3.36 8.95 13.93
C PRO A 22 3.32 9.25 12.44
N VAL A 23 3.90 10.38 12.01
CA VAL A 23 4.06 10.72 10.58
C VAL A 23 4.94 9.68 9.85
N THR A 24 5.78 8.96 10.59
CA THR A 24 6.59 7.85 10.10
C THR A 24 5.86 6.50 10.08
N ALA A 25 4.62 6.45 10.55
CA ALA A 25 3.82 5.22 10.46
C ALA A 25 3.56 4.88 9.00
N ALA A 26 3.41 3.58 8.70
CA ALA A 26 3.05 3.13 7.37
C ALA A 26 1.79 3.87 6.87
N VAL A 27 1.78 4.27 5.59
CA VAL A 27 0.68 5.03 4.96
C VAL A 27 -0.69 4.38 5.25
N ARG A 28 -0.74 3.04 5.27
CA ARG A 28 -1.94 2.29 5.64
C ARG A 28 -2.50 2.68 7.02
N LEU A 29 -1.66 2.80 8.04
CA LEU A 29 -2.07 3.18 9.40
C LEU A 29 -2.57 4.62 9.46
N GLN A 30 -1.95 5.54 8.71
CA GLN A 30 -2.39 6.94 8.63
C GLN A 30 -3.78 7.06 8.02
N ARG A 31 -4.08 6.30 6.97
CA ARG A 31 -5.42 6.26 6.35
C ARG A 31 -6.48 5.77 7.32
N TRP A 32 -6.20 4.68 8.03
CA TRP A 32 -7.10 4.17 9.06
C TRP A 32 -7.27 5.18 10.20
N ALA A 33 -6.23 5.92 10.58
CA ALA A 33 -6.32 6.98 11.59
C ALA A 33 -7.32 8.07 11.19
N ILE A 34 -7.23 8.54 9.94
CA ILE A 34 -8.14 9.56 9.39
C ILE A 34 -9.57 9.04 9.38
N LEU A 35 -9.78 7.82 8.86
CA LEU A 35 -11.12 7.23 8.80
C LEU A 35 -11.73 7.07 10.19
N LEU A 36 -10.96 6.51 11.12
CA LEU A 36 -11.40 6.27 12.50
C LEU A 36 -11.65 7.58 13.25
N SER A 37 -10.95 8.68 12.93
CA SER A 37 -11.15 9.98 13.56
C SER A 37 -12.56 10.57 13.37
N ALA A 38 -13.31 10.10 12.36
CA ALA A 38 -14.69 10.49 12.14
C ALA A 38 -15.69 9.81 13.10
N TYR A 39 -15.23 8.87 13.92
CA TYR A 39 -16.07 8.08 14.82
C TYR A 39 -15.69 8.28 16.28
N ASP A 40 -16.68 8.21 17.16
CA ASP A 40 -16.49 8.21 18.61
C ASP A 40 -16.42 6.77 19.12
N TYR A 41 -15.21 6.29 19.41
CA TYR A 41 -14.93 4.91 19.80
C TYR A 41 -13.86 4.79 20.89
N GLN A 42 -13.89 3.66 21.61
CA GLN A 42 -12.83 3.22 22.49
C GLN A 42 -12.21 1.92 21.94
N ILE A 43 -10.91 1.91 21.66
CA ILE A 43 -10.23 0.72 21.16
C ILE A 43 -9.79 -0.20 22.31
N VAL A 44 -10.17 -1.48 22.24
CA VAL A 44 -9.96 -2.47 23.31
C VAL A 44 -9.30 -3.72 22.75
N TYR A 45 -8.26 -4.20 23.44
CA TYR A 45 -7.64 -5.47 23.12
C TYR A 45 -8.42 -6.64 23.74
N LYS A 46 -8.74 -7.66 22.94
CA LYS A 46 -9.22 -8.98 23.43
C LYS A 46 -8.43 -10.08 22.72
N LYS A 47 -8.21 -11.22 23.35
CA LYS A 47 -7.50 -12.33 22.67
C LYS A 47 -8.37 -12.82 21.49
N GLY A 48 -7.75 -13.27 20.40
CA GLY A 48 -8.50 -13.80 19.24
C GLY A 48 -9.49 -14.91 19.61
N ALA A 49 -9.15 -15.74 20.61
CA ALA A 49 -10.04 -16.77 21.15
C ALA A 49 -11.34 -16.21 21.77
N ASP A 50 -11.34 -14.96 22.22
CA ASP A 50 -12.48 -14.27 22.82
C ASP A 50 -13.33 -13.51 21.78
N ILE A 51 -12.91 -13.46 20.51
CA ILE A 51 -13.64 -12.87 19.37
C ILE A 51 -13.76 -13.87 18.20
N PRO A 52 -14.34 -15.07 18.43
CA PRO A 52 -14.34 -16.16 17.45
C PRO A 52 -15.10 -15.82 16.17
N ASN A 53 -16.05 -14.89 16.24
CA ASN A 53 -16.77 -14.38 15.08
C ASN A 53 -15.84 -13.61 14.13
N ALA A 54 -14.99 -12.71 14.67
CA ALA A 54 -14.04 -11.95 13.87
C ALA A 54 -12.95 -12.86 13.29
N ASP A 55 -12.42 -13.77 14.10
CA ASP A 55 -11.42 -14.77 13.65
C ASP A 55 -11.99 -15.66 12.54
N ALA A 56 -13.20 -16.20 12.71
CA ALA A 56 -13.83 -17.04 11.69
C ALA A 56 -14.05 -16.28 10.37
N LEU A 57 -14.60 -15.06 10.42
CA LEU A 57 -14.82 -14.24 9.23
C LEU A 57 -13.51 -13.90 8.52
N SER A 58 -12.43 -13.62 9.27
CA SER A 58 -11.12 -13.33 8.68
C SER A 58 -10.46 -14.53 8.00
N ARG A 59 -10.88 -15.76 8.35
CA ARG A 59 -10.35 -17.01 7.81
C ARG A 59 -11.26 -17.67 6.78
N LEU A 60 -12.42 -17.08 6.48
CA LEU A 60 -13.31 -17.62 5.45
C LEU A 60 -12.58 -17.59 4.10
N PRO A 61 -12.58 -18.71 3.37
CA PRO A 61 -11.97 -18.74 2.04
C PRO A 61 -12.73 -17.77 1.14
N LEU A 62 -11.99 -16.85 0.53
CA LEU A 62 -12.52 -15.99 -0.51
C LEU A 62 -12.61 -16.80 -1.82
N SER A 63 -13.67 -16.62 -2.59
CA SER A 63 -13.68 -17.07 -3.98
C SER A 63 -12.80 -16.14 -4.82
N ASP A 64 -12.23 -16.65 -5.90
CA ASP A 64 -11.29 -15.91 -6.78
C ASP A 64 -11.87 -14.55 -7.25
N ASP A 65 -13.18 -14.48 -7.49
CA ASP A 65 -13.86 -13.24 -7.89
C ASP A 65 -13.92 -12.20 -6.76
N THR A 66 -13.98 -12.65 -5.50
CA THR A 66 -14.11 -11.78 -4.31
C THR A 66 -12.77 -11.15 -3.92
N GLU A 67 -11.65 -11.80 -4.22
CA GLU A 67 -10.31 -11.28 -3.93
C GLU A 67 -10.02 -10.02 -4.76
N LEU A 68 -10.40 -10.01 -6.04
CA LEU A 68 -10.31 -8.84 -6.92
C LEU A 68 -11.20 -7.68 -6.44
N GLU A 69 -12.42 -7.98 -5.98
CA GLU A 69 -13.35 -6.98 -5.44
C GLU A 69 -12.88 -6.41 -4.10
N LEU A 70 -12.31 -7.21 -3.21
CA LEU A 70 -11.78 -6.75 -1.92
C LEU A 70 -10.50 -5.93 -2.09
N ALA A 71 -9.61 -6.31 -3.01
CA ALA A 71 -8.47 -5.48 -3.41
C ALA A 71 -8.95 -4.13 -3.97
N SER A 72 -9.99 -4.15 -4.81
CA SER A 72 -10.63 -2.94 -5.35
C SER A 72 -11.34 -2.11 -4.27
N ASN A 73 -11.90 -2.72 -3.23
CA ASN A 73 -12.53 -2.01 -2.11
C ASN A 73 -11.50 -1.45 -1.10
N CYS A 74 -10.36 -2.11 -0.93
CA CYS A 74 -9.22 -1.52 -0.24
C CYS A 74 -8.70 -0.29 -1.00
N PHE A 75 -8.73 -0.35 -2.34
CA PHE A 75 -8.49 0.80 -3.22
C PHE A 75 -9.65 1.81 -3.21
N SER A 76 -10.89 1.42 -2.90
CA SER A 76 -12.01 2.37 -2.83
C SER A 76 -11.97 3.24 -1.56
N ILE A 77 -11.20 2.87 -0.52
CA ILE A 77 -10.81 3.79 0.57
C ILE A 77 -9.76 4.81 0.08
N GLN A 78 -8.99 4.49 -0.98
CA GLN A 78 -8.12 5.45 -1.66
C GLN A 78 -8.95 6.54 -2.34
N ALA A 79 -10.07 6.20 -3.00
CA ALA A 79 -10.89 7.12 -3.79
C ALA A 79 -11.37 8.39 -3.04
N PRO A 80 -11.92 8.32 -1.81
CA PRO A 80 -12.31 9.51 -1.06
C PRO A 80 -11.09 10.28 -0.54
N ILE A 81 -9.95 9.63 -0.30
CA ILE A 81 -8.70 10.29 0.12
C ILE A 81 -8.04 10.99 -1.07
N THR A 82 -7.98 10.38 -2.25
CA THR A 82 -7.53 11.04 -3.48
C THR A 82 -8.49 12.16 -3.87
N ALA A 83 -9.80 12.00 -3.69
CA ALA A 83 -10.76 13.09 -3.87
C ALA A 83 -10.56 14.21 -2.84
N PHE A 84 -10.25 13.90 -1.57
CA PHE A 84 -9.93 14.90 -0.55
C PHE A 84 -8.62 15.65 -0.87
N LEU A 85 -7.57 14.93 -1.32
CA LEU A 85 -6.31 15.51 -1.77
C LEU A 85 -6.49 16.33 -3.07
N HIS A 86 -7.41 15.94 -3.96
CA HIS A 86 -7.76 16.70 -5.17
C HIS A 86 -8.60 17.95 -4.86
N ASN A 87 -9.42 17.91 -3.81
CA ASN A 87 -10.29 19.01 -3.41
C ASN A 87 -9.62 19.97 -2.41
N SER A 88 -8.45 19.62 -1.86
CA SER A 88 -7.61 20.58 -1.17
C SER A 88 -6.85 21.41 -2.20
N GLU A 89 -7.23 22.68 -2.35
CA GLU A 89 -6.63 23.67 -3.27
C GLU A 89 -5.11 23.91 -3.05
N GLU A 90 -4.48 23.24 -2.09
CA GLU A 90 -3.09 23.50 -1.66
C GLU A 90 -2.12 22.32 -1.88
N ILE A 91 -2.52 21.22 -2.51
CA ILE A 91 -1.59 20.13 -2.83
C ILE A 91 -1.31 20.15 -4.34
N GLU A 92 -0.44 21.07 -4.76
CA GLU A 92 0.27 20.91 -6.02
C GLU A 92 1.15 19.66 -5.90
N ILE A 93 0.70 18.53 -6.45
CA ILE A 93 1.57 17.38 -6.63
C ILE A 93 2.52 17.77 -7.77
N PRO A 94 3.81 18.05 -7.50
CA PRO A 94 4.71 18.68 -8.48
C PRO A 94 5.15 17.70 -9.57
N ILE A 95 4.72 16.45 -9.48
CA ILE A 95 5.08 15.36 -10.37
C ILE A 95 3.79 14.67 -10.78
N THR A 96 3.44 14.80 -12.05
CA THR A 96 2.30 14.09 -12.62
C THR A 96 2.70 12.68 -13.01
N VAL A 97 1.68 11.86 -13.22
CA VAL A 97 1.82 10.48 -13.69
C VAL A 97 2.53 10.49 -15.07
N GLU A 98 2.13 11.42 -15.93
CA GLU A 98 2.70 11.66 -17.25
C GLU A 98 4.19 12.05 -17.18
N ASP A 99 4.60 12.84 -16.18
CA ASP A 99 6.00 13.20 -15.99
C ASP A 99 6.85 11.97 -15.66
N VAL A 100 6.36 11.08 -14.80
CA VAL A 100 7.05 9.84 -14.45
C VAL A 100 7.20 8.93 -15.68
N GLU A 101 6.17 8.82 -16.52
CA GLU A 101 6.22 8.05 -17.76
C GLU A 101 7.30 8.60 -18.71
N GLN A 102 7.29 9.92 -18.95
CA GLN A 102 8.23 10.58 -19.86
C GLN A 102 9.68 10.47 -19.36
N GLU A 103 9.92 10.70 -18.07
CA GLU A 103 11.27 10.63 -17.50
C GLU A 103 11.77 9.17 -17.43
N THR A 104 10.89 8.20 -17.20
CA THR A 104 11.24 6.77 -17.24
C THR A 104 11.60 6.32 -18.66
N GLU A 105 10.92 6.84 -19.69
CA GLU A 105 11.25 6.54 -21.08
C GLU A 105 12.58 7.17 -21.53
N LYS A 106 12.92 8.35 -20.99
CA LYS A 106 14.20 9.03 -21.26
C LYS A 106 15.38 8.32 -20.59
N ASP A 107 15.17 7.68 -19.44
CA ASP A 107 16.24 6.95 -18.75
C ASP A 107 16.56 5.62 -19.45
N MET A 108 17.75 5.56 -20.05
CA MET A 108 18.21 4.37 -20.79
C MET A 108 18.32 3.12 -19.91
N VAL A 109 18.61 3.26 -18.61
CA VAL A 109 18.72 2.13 -17.67
C VAL A 109 17.33 1.63 -17.33
N LEU A 110 16.40 2.52 -16.95
CA LEU A 110 15.04 2.10 -16.61
C LEU A 110 14.29 1.53 -17.82
N LYS A 111 14.51 2.06 -19.02
CA LYS A 111 13.99 1.49 -20.27
C LYS A 111 14.47 0.05 -20.49
N GLN A 112 15.73 -0.23 -20.20
CA GLN A 112 16.29 -1.59 -20.29
C GLN A 112 15.75 -2.50 -19.19
N VAL A 113 15.66 -2.02 -17.95
CA VAL A 113 15.06 -2.77 -16.83
C VAL A 113 13.60 -3.12 -17.14
N PHE A 114 12.83 -2.17 -17.65
CA PHE A 114 11.44 -2.39 -18.06
C PHE A 114 11.33 -3.49 -19.12
N ALA A 115 12.21 -3.46 -20.14
CA ALA A 115 12.27 -4.52 -21.14
C ALA A 115 12.63 -5.90 -20.54
N TYR A 116 13.57 -5.96 -19.59
CA TYR A 116 13.95 -7.22 -18.94
C TYR A 116 12.87 -7.78 -18.00
N VAL A 117 12.13 -6.91 -17.33
CA VAL A 117 10.99 -7.32 -16.49
C VAL A 117 9.86 -7.88 -17.36
N ARG A 118 9.63 -7.30 -18.55
CA ARG A 118 8.60 -7.76 -19.50
C ARG A 118 8.99 -9.02 -20.28
N ASP A 119 10.21 -9.07 -20.83
CA ASP A 119 10.63 -10.08 -21.82
C ASP A 119 11.54 -11.18 -21.22
N ALA A 120 12.05 -10.97 -20.00
CA ALA A 120 12.98 -11.79 -19.21
C ALA A 120 14.41 -11.20 -19.05
N TRP A 121 14.98 -11.44 -17.87
CA TRP A 121 16.32 -11.00 -17.50
C TRP A 121 17.42 -11.88 -18.12
N PRO A 122 18.52 -11.31 -18.63
CA PRO A 122 19.67 -12.08 -19.11
C PRO A 122 20.38 -12.82 -17.97
N SER A 123 21.07 -13.92 -18.30
CA SER A 123 21.76 -14.78 -17.33
C SER A 123 22.98 -14.11 -16.66
N VAL A 124 23.62 -13.16 -17.35
CA VAL A 124 24.77 -12.40 -16.85
C VAL A 124 24.58 -10.92 -17.19
N ILE A 125 24.74 -10.06 -16.19
CA ILE A 125 24.73 -8.60 -16.36
C ILE A 125 26.09 -8.05 -15.93
N SER A 126 26.79 -7.42 -16.87
CA SER A 126 28.10 -6.80 -16.65
C SER A 126 28.02 -5.34 -16.20
N ASP A 127 26.90 -4.66 -16.46
CA ASP A 127 26.72 -3.25 -16.11
C ASP A 127 26.37 -3.09 -14.61
N GLU A 128 27.19 -2.35 -13.88
CA GLU A 128 26.99 -2.06 -12.46
C GLU A 128 25.65 -1.35 -12.19
N LYS A 129 25.19 -0.51 -13.13
CA LYS A 129 23.91 0.22 -12.99
C LYS A 129 22.71 -0.69 -13.12
N LEU A 130 22.83 -1.79 -13.87
CA LEU A 130 21.76 -2.79 -14.02
C LEU A 130 21.84 -3.87 -12.93
N LYS A 131 23.03 -4.11 -12.37
CA LYS A 131 23.25 -5.10 -11.31
C LYS A 131 22.38 -4.86 -10.08
N LYS A 132 22.18 -3.58 -9.68
CA LYS A 132 21.30 -3.23 -8.56
C LYS A 132 19.84 -3.64 -8.78
N TYR A 133 19.36 -3.59 -10.02
CA TYR A 133 18.00 -4.03 -10.37
C TYR A 133 17.95 -5.54 -10.58
N TYR A 134 19.01 -6.15 -11.12
CA TYR A 134 19.11 -7.60 -11.28
C TYR A 134 19.01 -8.36 -9.96
N ILE A 135 19.63 -7.84 -8.89
CA ILE A 135 19.55 -8.43 -7.54
C ILE A 135 18.10 -8.49 -7.06
N ARG A 136 17.31 -7.47 -7.41
CA ARG A 136 15.89 -7.32 -7.05
C ARG A 136 14.95 -7.72 -8.18
N LYS A 137 15.40 -8.51 -9.16
CA LYS A 137 14.61 -8.84 -10.35
C LYS A 137 13.26 -9.52 -10.04
N ASN A 138 13.17 -10.21 -8.90
CA ASN A 138 11.95 -10.87 -8.44
C ASN A 138 10.99 -9.92 -7.69
N GLU A 139 11.48 -8.73 -7.30
CA GLU A 139 10.70 -7.67 -6.63
C GLU A 139 10.22 -6.61 -7.64
N LEU A 140 10.59 -6.75 -8.92
CA LEU A 140 10.25 -5.80 -9.97
C LEU A 140 9.12 -6.35 -10.83
N THR A 141 8.07 -5.56 -11.01
CA THR A 141 6.91 -5.89 -11.82
C THR A 141 6.58 -4.73 -12.77
N CYS A 142 5.89 -5.03 -13.87
CA CYS A 142 5.46 -4.02 -14.82
C CYS A 142 3.96 -4.13 -15.10
N GLU A 143 3.27 -2.99 -15.13
CA GLU A 143 1.86 -2.88 -15.52
C GLU A 143 1.73 -1.76 -16.55
N GLY A 144 1.23 -2.06 -17.75
CA GLY A 144 1.14 -1.05 -18.82
C GLY A 144 2.51 -0.45 -19.19
N LYS A 145 2.73 0.83 -18.83
CA LYS A 145 4.00 1.55 -19.02
C LYS A 145 4.74 1.84 -17.70
N TRP A 146 4.30 1.23 -16.62
CA TRP A 146 4.78 1.48 -15.26
C TRP A 146 5.74 0.39 -14.81
N LEU A 147 6.83 0.79 -14.16
CA LEU A 147 7.73 -0.10 -13.46
C LEU A 147 7.49 0.04 -11.95
N PHE A 148 7.11 -1.05 -11.31
CA PHE A 148 6.93 -1.12 -9.86
C PHE A 148 8.07 -1.93 -9.25
N GLY A 149 8.48 -1.52 -8.06
CA GLY A 149 9.39 -2.29 -7.21
C GLY A 149 8.75 -2.46 -5.85
N ASP A 150 8.60 -3.71 -5.42
CA ASP A 150 8.17 -4.01 -4.06
C ASP A 150 9.23 -3.51 -3.09
N LYS A 151 8.87 -2.50 -2.29
CA LYS A 151 9.60 -2.16 -1.08
C LYS A 151 9.06 -3.04 0.04
N GLU A 152 9.45 -4.30 0.06
CA GLU A 152 9.47 -5.00 1.33
C GLU A 152 10.65 -4.44 2.16
N LEU A 153 10.30 -3.95 3.35
CA LEU A 153 11.19 -3.36 4.36
C LEU A 153 12.18 -4.39 4.91
#